data_AF-A0A4Q3AJ85-F1
#
_entry.id   AF-A0A4Q3AJ85-F1
#
_cell.length_a   1.000
_cell.length_b   1.000
_cell.length_c   1.000
_cell.angle_alpha   90.00
_cell.angle_beta   90.00
_cell.angle_gamma   90.00
#
_symmetry.space_group_name_H-M   'P 1'
#
loop_
_entity.id
_entity.type
_entity.pdbx_description
1 polymer ?
#
loop_
_entity_poly.entity_id
_entity_poly.type
_entity_poly.pdbx_seq_one_letter_code
_entity_poly.pdbx_strand_id
1 'polypeptide(L)'
;MSLGQQLAPHLPLLRRYARALTGNQTEGDRYVRAALEAIVAAPDQFPRDVDPRLGLYRTFQAIWQSTHLEEEDLIEDTSSDNESIARKRLARLTPLSRQALLLTTVEGFSIEDAGYLIEEDPSQVQTLVAEAVTEIERQTRTRVMIIEDEPLIAMDLEQIVRDLGHDVTGVAVTRDEAVALAMEDRPG
;
A
#
# COMPACT_ATOMS: atom_id res chain seq x y z
N MET A 1 23.35 4.76 19.04
CA MET A 1 21.99 5.37 19.02
C MET A 1 21.00 4.31 19.47
N SER A 2 19.93 4.69 20.18
CA SER A 2 18.90 3.71 20.56
C SER A 2 18.17 3.19 19.32
N LEU A 3 17.61 1.98 19.39
CA LEU A 3 16.81 1.41 18.30
C LEU A 3 15.65 2.34 17.91
N GLY A 4 14.97 2.94 18.90
CA GLY A 4 13.89 3.90 18.66
C GLY A 4 14.34 5.15 17.89
N GLN A 5 15.56 5.65 18.11
CA GLN A 5 16.10 6.79 17.35
C GLN A 5 16.41 6.43 15.90
N GLN A 6 16.78 5.18 15.62
CA GLN A 6 17.04 4.70 14.27
C GLN A 6 15.75 4.46 13.48
N LEU A 7 14.68 4.03 14.15
CA LEU A 7 13.40 3.71 13.50
C LEU A 7 12.50 4.93 13.26
N ALA A 8 12.56 5.94 14.14
CA ALA A 8 11.66 7.10 14.09
C ALA A 8 11.59 7.80 12.72
N PRO A 9 12.70 8.01 11.97
CA PRO A 9 12.64 8.62 10.64
C PRO A 9 11.87 7.80 9.60
N HIS A 10 11.75 6.48 9.79
CA HIS A 10 11.14 5.57 8.81
C HIS A 10 9.64 5.31 9.07
N LEU A 11 9.12 5.68 10.24
CA LEU A 11 7.71 5.45 10.60
C LEU A 11 6.69 6.13 9.68
N PRO A 12 6.89 7.38 9.20
CA PRO A 12 5.94 8.00 8.28
C PRO A 12 5.82 7.21 6.96
N LEU A 13 6.94 6.71 6.44
CA LEU A 13 6.98 5.90 5.22
C LEU A 13 6.31 4.54 5.43
N LEU A 14 6.57 3.89 6.56
CA LEU A 14 5.91 2.64 6.89
C LEU A 14 4.38 2.80 7.01
N ARG A 15 3.90 3.89 7.62
CA ARG A 15 2.45 4.17 7.72
C ARG A 15 1.83 4.40 6.34
N ARG A 16 2.54 5.09 5.44
CA ARG A 16 2.11 5.26 4.05
C ARG A 16 1.97 3.90 3.35
N TYR A 17 2.99 3.05 3.46
CA TYR A 17 2.96 1.69 2.93
C TYR A 17 1.80 0.85 3.51
N ALA A 18 1.67 0.81 4.83
CA ALA A 18 0.62 0.06 5.52
C ALA A 18 -0.79 0.50 5.11
N ARG A 19 -0.99 1.80 4.89
CA ARG A 19 -2.26 2.36 4.39
C ARG A 19 -2.52 1.97 2.94
N ALA A 20 -1.50 2.01 2.08
CA ALA A 20 -1.62 1.61 0.68
C ALA A 20 -1.90 0.10 0.52
N LEU A 21 -1.37 -0.69 1.45
CA LEU A 21 -1.58 -2.14 1.56
C LEU A 21 -3.01 -2.47 2.01
N THR A 22 -3.45 -1.88 3.13
CA THR A 22 -4.78 -2.15 3.76
C THR A 22 -5.94 -1.41 3.11
N GLY A 23 -5.69 -0.31 2.40
CA GLY A 23 -6.72 0.60 1.91
C GLY A 23 -7.42 1.41 3.00
N ASN A 24 -7.01 1.31 4.27
CA ASN A 24 -7.62 2.04 5.38
C ASN A 24 -6.55 2.57 6.36
N GLN A 25 -6.68 3.83 6.76
CA GLN A 25 -5.77 4.45 7.72
C GLN A 25 -5.74 3.74 9.07
N THR A 26 -6.91 3.47 9.64
CA THR A 26 -7.03 2.90 10.99
C THR A 26 -6.41 1.50 11.04
N GLU A 27 -6.66 0.70 10.00
CA GLU A 27 -6.09 -0.64 9.87
C GLU A 27 -4.58 -0.60 9.67
N GLY A 28 -4.09 0.21 8.72
CA GLY A 28 -2.64 0.36 8.51
C GLY A 28 -1.90 0.80 9.77
N ASP A 29 -2.43 1.78 10.49
CA ASP A 29 -1.84 2.27 11.75
C ASP A 29 -1.85 1.20 12.86
N ARG A 30 -2.86 0.33 12.88
CA ARG A 30 -2.95 -0.80 13.83
C ARG A 30 -1.82 -1.80 13.59
N TYR A 31 -1.55 -2.18 12.34
CA TYR A 31 -0.43 -3.08 12.01
C TYR A 31 0.93 -2.44 12.31
N VAL A 32 1.11 -1.14 12.04
CA VAL A 32 2.34 -0.43 12.39
C VAL A 32 2.57 -0.43 13.90
N ARG A 33 1.53 -0.17 14.69
CA ARG A 33 1.60 -0.26 16.16
C ARG A 33 2.00 -1.67 16.60
N ALA A 34 1.35 -2.70 16.09
CA ALA A 34 1.64 -4.09 16.46
C ALA A 34 3.10 -4.48 16.14
N ALA A 35 3.61 -4.04 14.99
CA ALA A 35 5.02 -4.24 14.63
C ALA A 35 5.98 -3.55 15.62
N LEU A 36 5.67 -2.32 16.03
CA LEU A 36 6.50 -1.63 17.03
C LEU A 36 6.42 -2.27 18.42
N GLU A 37 5.24 -2.71 18.84
CA GLU A 37 5.05 -3.44 20.10
C GLU A 37 5.85 -4.75 20.11
N ALA A 38 5.87 -5.49 18.99
CA ALA A 38 6.70 -6.67 18.81
C ALA A 38 8.21 -6.37 18.90
N ILE A 39 8.68 -5.29 18.25
CA ILE A 39 10.08 -4.86 18.31
C ILE A 39 10.49 -4.50 19.75
N VAL A 40 9.62 -3.85 20.50
CA VAL A 40 9.87 -3.47 21.90
C VAL A 40 9.84 -4.70 22.82
N ALA A 41 8.95 -5.66 22.56
CA ALA A 41 8.84 -6.89 23.34
C ALA A 41 10.03 -7.84 23.13
N ALA A 42 10.58 -7.89 21.91
CA ALA A 42 11.69 -8.78 21.54
C ALA A 42 12.78 -8.05 20.73
N PRO A 43 13.51 -7.08 21.32
CA PRO A 43 14.48 -6.25 20.60
C PRO A 43 15.71 -7.02 20.07
N ASP A 44 15.94 -8.23 20.58
CA ASP A 44 17.02 -9.11 20.12
C ASP A 44 16.64 -9.92 18.87
N GLN A 45 15.36 -9.99 18.52
CA GLN A 45 14.87 -10.63 17.29
C GLN A 45 14.86 -9.66 16.10
N PHE A 46 15.01 -8.35 16.34
CA PHE A 46 15.09 -7.37 15.27
C PHE A 46 16.34 -7.60 14.42
N PRO A 47 16.23 -7.70 13.09
CA PRO A 47 17.39 -7.96 12.22
C PRO A 47 18.32 -6.73 12.23
N ARG A 48 19.54 -6.93 12.77
CA ARG A 48 20.57 -5.88 12.91
C ARG A 48 21.67 -5.97 11.84
N ASP A 49 21.61 -7.00 11.01
CA ASP A 49 22.48 -7.28 9.88
C ASP A 49 22.10 -6.50 8.62
N VAL A 50 20.91 -5.89 8.62
CA VAL A 50 20.36 -5.09 7.51
C VAL A 50 20.15 -3.64 7.91
N ASP A 51 19.88 -2.79 6.90
CA ASP A 51 19.49 -1.41 7.13
C ASP A 51 18.25 -1.32 8.06
N PRO A 52 18.22 -0.41 9.05
CA PRO A 52 17.10 -0.29 10.00
C PRO A 52 15.73 -0.12 9.32
N ARG A 53 15.69 0.52 8.15
CA ARG A 53 14.47 0.65 7.34
C ARG A 53 14.02 -0.72 6.83
N LEU A 54 14.94 -1.52 6.30
CA LEU A 54 14.62 -2.85 5.78
C LEU A 54 14.16 -3.78 6.91
N GLY A 55 14.85 -3.75 8.06
CA GLY A 55 14.46 -4.54 9.23
C GLY A 55 13.09 -4.19 9.79
N LEU A 56 12.73 -2.90 9.76
CA LEU A 56 11.40 -2.42 10.15
C LEU A 56 10.30 -2.96 9.23
N TYR A 57 10.49 -2.89 7.91
CA TYR A 57 9.51 -3.39 6.95
C TYR A 57 9.41 -4.92 7.02
N ARG A 58 10.51 -5.63 7.27
CA ARG A 58 10.50 -7.09 7.47
C ARG A 58 9.67 -7.47 8.69
N THR A 59 9.86 -6.77 9.80
CA THR A 59 9.08 -7.02 11.02
C THR A 59 7.60 -6.73 10.80
N PHE A 60 7.28 -5.65 10.08
CA PHE A 60 5.91 -5.36 9.68
C PHE A 60 5.30 -6.47 8.80
N GLN A 61 6.04 -6.95 7.79
CA GLN A 61 5.56 -8.04 6.92
C GLN A 61 5.31 -9.34 7.69
N ALA A 62 6.17 -9.70 8.64
CA ALA A 62 5.96 -10.88 9.48
C ALA A 62 4.67 -10.78 10.32
N ILE A 63 4.40 -9.61 10.91
CA ILE A 63 3.15 -9.36 11.65
C ILE A 63 1.94 -9.36 10.71
N TRP A 64 2.07 -8.76 9.54
CA TRP A 64 1.02 -8.75 8.53
C TRP A 64 0.66 -10.17 8.09
N GLN A 65 1.64 -10.99 7.70
CA GLN A 65 1.43 -12.37 7.25
C GLN A 65 0.83 -13.25 8.36
N SER A 66 1.38 -13.20 9.59
CA SER A 66 0.88 -14.00 10.72
C SER A 66 -0.58 -13.71 11.07
N THR A 67 -0.99 -12.44 11.06
CA THR A 67 -2.39 -12.07 11.34
C THR A 67 -3.35 -12.60 10.27
N HIS A 68 -2.91 -12.72 9.02
CA HIS A 68 -3.75 -13.23 7.94
C HIS A 68 -3.83 -14.76 7.94
N LEU A 69 -2.79 -15.46 8.39
CA LEU A 69 -2.81 -16.93 8.58
C LEU A 69 -3.73 -17.33 9.74
N GLU A 70 -3.72 -16.59 10.85
CA GLU A 70 -4.61 -16.85 12.00
C GLU A 70 -6.11 -16.63 11.66
N GLU A 71 -6.41 -15.70 10.75
CA GLU A 71 -7.77 -15.51 10.23
C GLU A 71 -8.22 -16.64 9.28
N GLU A 72 -7.30 -17.41 8.69
CA GLU A 72 -7.64 -18.59 7.88
C GLU A 72 -8.03 -19.78 8.77
N ASP A 73 -7.28 -20.06 9.83
CA ASP A 73 -7.48 -21.19 10.74
C ASP A 73 -8.80 -21.11 11.56
N LEU A 74 -9.27 -19.91 11.91
CA LEU A 74 -10.47 -19.73 12.75
C LEU A 74 -11.80 -20.01 12.03
N ILE A 75 -11.81 -20.14 10.69
CA ILE A 75 -13.05 -20.24 9.89
C ILE A 75 -13.19 -21.57 9.13
N GLU A 76 -12.18 -22.45 9.15
CA GLU A 76 -12.35 -23.82 8.63
C GLU A 76 -13.49 -24.59 9.34
N ASP A 77 -13.90 -24.17 10.54
CA ASP A 77 -14.93 -24.84 11.36
C ASP A 77 -16.39 -24.44 11.03
N THR A 78 -16.63 -23.55 10.05
CA THR A 78 -18.01 -23.17 9.65
C THR A 78 -18.28 -23.48 8.17
N SER A 79 -18.96 -24.59 7.92
CA SER A 79 -19.30 -25.09 6.59
C SER A 79 -20.52 -24.40 5.95
N SER A 80 -20.37 -24.03 4.67
CA SER A 80 -21.38 -23.96 3.58
C SER A 80 -21.62 -22.62 2.86
N ASP A 81 -21.12 -21.47 3.34
CA ASP A 81 -21.13 -20.18 2.61
C ASP A 81 -19.71 -19.75 2.14
N ASN A 82 -18.75 -20.65 2.27
CA ASN A 82 -17.31 -20.38 2.28
C ASN A 82 -16.73 -19.86 0.97
N GLU A 83 -17.27 -20.21 -0.20
CA GLU A 83 -16.63 -19.79 -1.45
C GLU A 83 -16.70 -18.27 -1.67
N SER A 84 -17.82 -17.63 -1.30
CA SER A 84 -17.97 -16.18 -1.42
C SER A 84 -17.20 -15.40 -0.36
N ILE A 85 -17.05 -15.96 0.85
CA ILE A 85 -16.33 -15.36 1.97
C ILE A 85 -14.83 -15.54 1.79
N ALA A 86 -14.38 -16.74 1.41
CA ALA A 86 -12.99 -17.02 1.04
C ALA A 86 -12.56 -16.16 -0.15
N ARG A 87 -13.41 -15.96 -1.17
CA ARG A 87 -13.11 -15.08 -2.31
C ARG A 87 -13.09 -13.59 -1.93
N LYS A 88 -13.93 -13.16 -0.99
CA LYS A 88 -13.86 -11.81 -0.37
C LYS A 88 -12.63 -11.63 0.52
N ARG A 89 -12.08 -12.69 1.11
CA ARG A 89 -10.83 -12.68 1.91
C ARG A 89 -9.57 -12.76 1.04
N LEU A 90 -9.57 -13.59 -0.01
CA LEU A 90 -8.55 -13.53 -1.07
C LEU A 90 -8.52 -12.15 -1.73
N ALA A 91 -9.67 -11.46 -1.83
CA ALA A 91 -9.73 -10.07 -2.28
C ALA A 91 -9.23 -9.06 -1.23
N ARG A 92 -9.13 -9.45 0.05
CA ARG A 92 -8.53 -8.63 1.13
C ARG A 92 -7.02 -8.88 1.29
N LEU A 93 -6.54 -10.07 0.92
CA LEU A 93 -5.11 -10.30 0.75
C LEU A 93 -4.63 -9.44 -0.40
N THR A 94 -3.84 -8.42 -0.09
CA THR A 94 -3.21 -7.61 -1.13
C THR A 94 -2.33 -8.55 -1.96
N PRO A 95 -2.59 -8.70 -3.28
CA PRO A 95 -1.80 -9.61 -4.12
C PRO A 95 -0.31 -9.31 -4.00
N LEU A 96 0.54 -10.33 -3.99
CA LEU A 96 2.01 -10.16 -3.93
C LEU A 96 2.52 -9.22 -5.01
N SER A 97 1.89 -9.22 -6.19
CA SER A 97 2.15 -8.27 -7.28
C SER A 97 1.98 -6.81 -6.85
N ARG A 98 0.88 -6.49 -6.17
CA ARG A 98 0.65 -5.15 -5.62
C ARG A 98 1.62 -4.82 -4.47
N GLN A 99 2.01 -5.79 -3.65
CA GLN A 99 3.03 -5.56 -2.61
C GLN A 99 4.38 -5.21 -3.22
N ALA A 100 4.81 -5.96 -4.23
CA ALA A 100 6.04 -5.72 -4.97
C ALA A 100 6.05 -4.33 -5.62
N LEU A 101 4.93 -3.94 -6.26
CA LEU A 101 4.78 -2.60 -6.84
C LEU A 101 4.86 -1.48 -5.78
N LEU A 102 4.19 -1.64 -4.64
CA LEU A 102 4.23 -0.63 -3.57
C LEU A 102 5.64 -0.49 -2.97
N LEU A 103 6.33 -1.61 -2.72
CA LEU A 103 7.68 -1.60 -2.17
C LEU A 103 8.70 -0.95 -3.12
N THR A 104 8.57 -1.20 -4.42
CA THR A 104 9.51 -0.68 -5.42
C THR A 104 9.17 0.74 -5.83
N THR A 105 7.95 1.01 -6.28
CA THR A 105 7.58 2.30 -6.86
C THR A 105 7.23 3.36 -5.81
N VAL A 106 6.51 3.00 -4.75
CA VAL A 106 6.08 3.97 -3.72
C VAL A 106 7.15 4.13 -2.65
N GLU A 107 7.70 3.02 -2.18
CA GLU A 107 8.70 3.02 -1.12
C GLU A 107 10.14 3.13 -1.64
N GLY A 108 10.39 2.89 -2.93
CA GLY A 108 11.72 3.11 -3.51
C GLY A 108 12.77 2.08 -3.06
N PHE A 109 12.35 0.88 -2.65
CA PHE A 109 13.28 -0.22 -2.42
C PHE A 109 13.82 -0.78 -3.74
N SER A 110 15.05 -1.30 -3.71
CA SER A 110 15.58 -2.05 -4.83
C SER A 110 14.78 -3.36 -5.03
N ILE A 111 14.92 -3.97 -6.21
CA ILE A 111 14.31 -5.28 -6.48
C ILE A 111 14.81 -6.35 -5.50
N GLU A 112 16.08 -6.28 -5.13
CA GLU A 112 16.73 -7.20 -4.18
C GLU A 112 16.15 -7.03 -2.77
N ASP A 113 16.03 -5.78 -2.30
CA ASP A 113 15.44 -5.47 -1.00
C ASP A 113 13.95 -5.83 -0.95
N ALA A 114 13.21 -5.55 -2.03
CA ALA A 114 11.80 -5.92 -2.13
C ALA A 114 11.64 -7.45 -2.09
N GLY A 115 12.47 -8.21 -2.79
CA GLY A 115 12.51 -9.67 -2.76
C GLY A 115 12.82 -10.22 -1.37
N TYR A 116 13.79 -9.63 -0.67
CA TYR A 116 14.07 -9.96 0.72
C TYR A 116 12.88 -9.73 1.65
N LEU A 117 12.09 -8.67 1.41
CA LEU A 117 10.93 -8.35 2.23
C LEU A 117 9.75 -9.28 2.00
N ILE A 118 9.44 -9.63 0.74
CA ILE A 118 8.30 -10.51 0.39
C ILE A 118 8.69 -11.99 0.24
N GLU A 119 9.94 -12.34 0.54
CA GLU A 119 10.50 -13.69 0.43
C GLU A 119 10.45 -14.30 -0.99
N GLU A 120 10.74 -13.47 -2.00
CA GLU A 120 10.74 -13.84 -3.42
C GLU A 120 12.09 -13.56 -4.09
N ASP A 121 12.38 -14.29 -5.16
CA ASP A 121 13.58 -14.07 -5.97
C ASP A 121 13.52 -12.73 -6.73
N PRO A 122 14.64 -12.02 -6.96
CA PRO A 122 14.67 -10.76 -7.69
C PRO A 122 14.06 -10.81 -9.10
N SER A 123 14.15 -11.96 -9.79
CA SER A 123 13.49 -12.16 -11.08
C SER A 123 11.98 -12.24 -10.93
N GLN A 124 11.50 -12.89 -9.88
CA GLN A 124 10.08 -13.04 -9.59
C GLN A 124 9.45 -11.70 -9.18
N VAL A 125 10.16 -10.90 -8.38
CA VAL A 125 9.74 -9.53 -8.03
C VAL A 125 9.52 -8.67 -9.28
N GLN A 126 10.41 -8.75 -10.28
CA GLN A 126 10.23 -8.01 -11.54
C GLN A 126 8.98 -8.46 -12.30
N THR A 127 8.73 -9.77 -12.35
CA THR A 127 7.49 -10.31 -12.95
C THR A 127 6.26 -9.81 -12.20
N LEU A 128 6.27 -9.89 -10.87
CA LEU A 128 5.19 -9.42 -10.00
C LEU A 128 4.90 -7.92 -10.18
N VAL A 129 5.93 -7.09 -10.33
CA VAL A 129 5.77 -5.65 -10.62
C VAL A 129 5.14 -5.45 -11.99
N ALA A 130 5.61 -6.15 -13.03
CA ALA A 130 5.06 -6.03 -14.38
C ALA A 130 3.59 -6.50 -14.45
N GLU A 131 3.25 -7.57 -13.74
CA GLU A 131 1.87 -8.04 -13.59
C GLU A 131 0.98 -7.00 -12.89
N ALA A 132 1.48 -6.37 -11.82
CA ALA A 132 0.74 -5.34 -11.11
C ALA A 132 0.45 -4.11 -11.99
N VAL A 133 1.44 -3.67 -12.78
CA VAL A 133 1.27 -2.56 -13.73
C VAL A 133 0.23 -2.93 -14.79
N THR A 134 0.34 -4.13 -15.38
CA THR A 134 -0.61 -4.61 -16.40
C THR A 134 -2.04 -4.68 -15.84
N GLU A 135 -2.20 -5.13 -14.60
CA GLU A 135 -3.52 -5.20 -13.96
C GLU A 135 -4.08 -3.81 -13.67
N ILE A 136 -3.25 -2.82 -13.30
CA ILE A 136 -3.67 -1.42 -13.14
C ILE A 136 -4.09 -0.83 -14.48
N GLU A 137 -3.33 -1.06 -15.55
CA GLU A 137 -3.68 -0.61 -16.91
C GLU A 137 -4.99 -1.23 -17.41
N ARG A 138 -5.32 -2.45 -16.95
CA ARG A 138 -6.58 -3.13 -17.25
C ARG A 138 -7.77 -2.56 -16.46
N GLN A 139 -7.54 -1.77 -15.41
CA GLN A 139 -8.62 -1.16 -14.64
C GLN A 139 -9.36 -0.12 -15.48
N THR A 140 -10.67 -0.04 -15.25
CA THR A 140 -11.56 0.81 -16.04
C THR A 140 -11.21 2.28 -15.86
N ARG A 141 -11.11 2.99 -16.99
CA ARG A 141 -10.97 4.45 -17.02
C ARG A 141 -12.04 5.09 -16.12
N THR A 142 -11.60 5.76 -15.06
CA THR A 142 -12.46 6.62 -14.24
C THR A 142 -12.34 8.08 -14.63
N ARG A 143 -13.24 8.89 -14.06
CA ARG A 143 -13.29 10.34 -14.20
C ARG A 143 -12.77 10.97 -12.93
N VAL A 144 -11.82 11.89 -13.03
CA VAL A 144 -11.08 12.45 -11.90
C VAL A 144 -11.32 13.96 -11.86
N MET A 145 -11.63 14.48 -10.67
CA MET A 145 -11.64 15.93 -10.40
C MET A 145 -10.37 16.28 -9.62
N ILE A 146 -9.64 17.29 -10.07
CA ILE A 146 -8.42 17.76 -9.41
C ILE A 146 -8.77 18.98 -8.55
N ILE A 147 -8.28 19.01 -7.32
CA ILE A 147 -8.41 20.16 -6.41
C ILE A 147 -6.99 20.58 -6.04
N GLU A 148 -6.50 21.65 -6.66
CA GLU A 148 -5.12 22.12 -6.55
C GLU A 148 -5.08 23.62 -6.84
N ASP A 149 -4.52 24.42 -5.92
CA ASP A 149 -4.48 25.87 -6.04
C ASP A 149 -3.22 26.38 -6.77
N GLU A 150 -2.19 25.53 -6.91
CA GLU A 150 -0.97 25.85 -7.66
C GLU A 150 -1.11 25.46 -9.15
N PRO A 151 -1.10 26.42 -10.11
CA PRO A 151 -1.40 26.12 -11.51
C PRO A 151 -0.44 25.12 -12.18
N LEU A 152 0.85 25.17 -11.83
CA LEU A 152 1.84 24.24 -12.39
C LEU A 152 1.64 22.82 -11.87
N ILE A 153 1.35 22.66 -10.57
CA ILE A 153 1.07 21.35 -9.98
C ILE A 153 -0.22 20.78 -10.57
N ALA A 154 -1.25 21.62 -10.73
CA ALA A 154 -2.51 21.21 -11.35
C ALA A 154 -2.32 20.71 -12.79
N MET A 155 -1.52 21.40 -13.60
CA MET A 155 -1.19 21.00 -14.97
C MET A 155 -0.43 19.66 -15.00
N ASP A 156 0.55 19.48 -14.12
CA ASP A 156 1.33 18.25 -14.03
C ASP A 156 0.43 17.06 -13.63
N LEU A 157 -0.42 17.25 -12.62
CA LEU A 157 -1.39 16.24 -12.19
C LEU A 157 -2.38 15.90 -13.30
N GLU A 158 -2.90 16.90 -14.02
CA GLU A 158 -3.82 16.72 -15.13
C GLU A 158 -3.18 15.89 -16.25
N GLN A 159 -1.91 16.14 -16.57
CA GLN A 159 -1.16 15.36 -17.55
C GLN A 159 -0.97 13.91 -17.07
N ILE A 160 -0.53 13.69 -15.83
CA ILE A 160 -0.35 12.34 -15.26
C ILE A 160 -1.66 11.55 -15.32
N VAL A 161 -2.78 12.16 -14.93
CA VAL A 161 -4.09 11.52 -14.92
C VAL A 161 -4.54 11.13 -16.34
N ARG A 162 -4.32 12.00 -17.33
CA ARG A 162 -4.65 11.71 -18.74
C ARG A 162 -3.75 10.66 -19.36
N ASP A 163 -2.46 10.67 -19.05
CA ASP A 163 -1.49 9.68 -19.55
C ASP A 163 -1.82 8.27 -19.01
N LEU A 164 -2.36 8.18 -17.79
CA LEU A 164 -2.94 6.95 -17.23
C LEU A 164 -4.30 6.55 -17.85
N GLY A 165 -4.81 7.35 -18.79
CA GLY A 165 -6.04 7.08 -19.54
C GLY A 165 -7.33 7.52 -18.84
N HIS A 166 -7.26 8.28 -17.76
CA HIS A 166 -8.42 8.83 -17.07
C HIS A 166 -8.90 10.15 -17.70
N ASP A 167 -10.20 10.45 -17.53
CA ASP A 167 -10.77 11.73 -17.96
C ASP A 167 -10.78 12.73 -16.80
N VAL A 168 -10.30 13.95 -17.02
CA VAL A 168 -10.36 15.03 -16.02
C VAL A 168 -11.64 15.82 -16.21
N THR A 169 -12.51 15.84 -15.20
CA THR A 169 -13.81 16.56 -15.24
C THR A 169 -13.66 18.05 -15.00
N GLY A 170 -12.66 18.44 -14.22
CA GLY A 170 -12.35 19.83 -13.92
C GLY A 170 -11.20 19.97 -12.91
N VAL A 171 -10.68 21.18 -12.82
CA VAL A 171 -9.65 21.58 -11.86
C VAL A 171 -10.24 22.70 -11.01
N ALA A 172 -10.38 22.48 -9.70
CA ALA A 172 -10.82 23.49 -8.75
C ALA A 172 -9.63 24.05 -7.96
N VAL A 173 -9.59 25.37 -7.79
CA VAL A 173 -8.58 26.05 -6.95
C VAL A 173 -9.12 26.45 -5.58
N THR A 174 -10.43 26.37 -5.36
CA THR A 174 -11.06 26.64 -4.06
C THR A 174 -12.04 25.55 -3.62
N ARG A 175 -12.31 25.50 -2.32
CA ARG A 175 -13.32 24.60 -1.73
C ARG A 175 -14.69 24.75 -2.41
N ASP A 176 -15.16 25.99 -2.58
CA ASP A 176 -16.52 26.24 -3.07
C ASP A 176 -16.65 25.88 -4.56
N GLU A 177 -15.59 26.13 -5.33
CA GLU A 177 -15.47 25.68 -6.73
C GLU A 177 -15.45 24.15 -6.84
N ALA A 178 -14.67 23.47 -5.98
CA ALA A 178 -14.62 22.01 -5.97
C ALA A 178 -16.00 21.39 -5.69
N VAL A 179 -16.77 21.97 -4.76
CA VAL A 179 -18.14 21.52 -4.49
C VAL A 179 -19.06 21.77 -5.68
N ALA A 180 -18.96 22.94 -6.32
CA ALA A 180 -19.76 23.28 -7.50
C ALA A 180 -19.46 22.35 -8.68
N LEU A 181 -18.18 22.16 -9.03
CA LEU A 181 -17.74 21.28 -10.11
C LEU A 181 -18.13 19.82 -9.86
N ALA A 182 -17.97 19.32 -8.63
CA ALA A 182 -18.37 17.95 -8.29
C ALA A 182 -19.90 17.72 -8.40
N MET A 183 -20.70 18.78 -8.20
CA MET A 183 -22.15 18.71 -8.37
C MET A 183 -22.58 18.80 -9.84
N GLU A 184 -21.90 19.63 -10.63
CA GLU A 184 -22.13 19.76 -12.06
C GLU A 184 -21.72 18.50 -12.82
N ASP A 185 -20.52 18.00 -12.53
CA ASP A 185 -19.94 16.85 -13.20
C ASP A 185 -19.29 15.89 -12.20
N ARG A 186 -20.02 14.82 -11.86
CA ARG A 186 -19.61 13.88 -10.82
C ARG A 186 -18.37 13.09 -11.26
N PRO A 187 -17.24 13.17 -10.51
CA PRO A 187 -16.12 12.25 -10.69
C PRO A 187 -16.53 10.83 -10.27
N GLY A 188 -15.75 9.85 -10.72
CA GLY A 188 -16.02 8.42 -10.51
C GLY A 188 -15.65 7.88 -9.13
#